data_AF-A0A2V7I815-F1
#
_entry.id   AF-A0A2V7I815-F1
#
_cell.length_a   1.000
_cell.length_b   1.000
_cell.length_c   1.000
_cell.angle_alpha   90.00
_cell.angle_beta   90.00
_cell.angle_gamma   90.00
#
_symmetry.space_group_name_H-M   'P 1'
#
loop_
_entity.id
_entity.type
_entity.pdbx_description
1 polymer ?
#
loop_
_entity_poly.entity_id
_entity_poly.type
_entity_poly.pdbx_seq_one_letter_code
_entity_poly.pdbx_strand_id
1 'polypeptide(L)'
;MRTRTLWLTDQRGVALPMAMLALLILSALVVGFSVLSATEPTIASNQLMVAQARSVAEAGVERAIWALNNPANTSGIPATGSIPAPYNGSQLILVSNGGSNLGGFRVTVAAATTSPYPPECPAVSSMSRGDRCIVAVGWVPNDTTSSPKAHQKITLRISNPQLVFADPPAALSVRGELQMGGNSLVDSRTDTSCGNKVGTLTTGNTDIQGNATDIWGAADGNDIRNEVTDAGNGPIPANAHDVVKNLATASFDQFALTDADINALRLYAKAHGTYLQGSVSFDASNTIPNGLVFIDTVSGTNVT
;
A
#
# COMPACT_ATOMS: atom_id res chain seq x y z
N MET A 1 -69.16 20.39 61.78
CA MET A 1 -67.79 20.20 61.27
C MET A 1 -67.14 19.06 62.04
N ARG A 2 -66.51 18.10 61.32
CA ARG A 2 -65.23 17.43 61.63
C ARG A 2 -64.97 16.97 63.09
N THR A 3 -64.59 15.73 63.40
CA THR A 3 -63.65 14.84 62.69
C THR A 3 -63.83 13.44 63.26
N ARG A 4 -64.08 12.42 62.42
CA ARG A 4 -63.97 11.01 62.83
C ARG A 4 -62.49 10.63 62.83
N THR A 5 -61.89 10.52 64.01
CA THR A 5 -60.59 9.88 64.20
C THR A 5 -60.77 8.37 64.09
N LEU A 6 -60.35 7.80 62.97
CA LEU A 6 -60.14 6.35 62.80
C LEU A 6 -58.92 5.95 63.63
N TRP A 7 -59.15 5.27 64.74
CA TRP A 7 -58.08 4.66 65.53
C TRP A 7 -57.62 3.40 64.80
N LEU A 8 -56.38 3.43 64.30
CA LEU A 8 -55.67 2.28 63.75
C LEU A 8 -55.33 1.31 64.87
N THR A 9 -56.29 0.46 65.22
CA THR A 9 -56.06 -0.70 66.09
C THR A 9 -55.38 -1.81 65.29
N ASP A 10 -54.20 -2.21 65.79
CA ASP A 10 -53.54 -3.51 65.62
C ASP A 10 -52.82 -3.83 64.29
N GLN A 11 -51.60 -3.27 64.12
CA GLN A 11 -50.64 -3.73 63.09
C GLN A 11 -49.63 -4.77 63.62
N ARG A 12 -49.81 -5.29 64.85
CA ARG A 12 -48.80 -6.15 65.52
C ARG A 12 -48.61 -7.53 64.87
N GLY A 13 -49.45 -7.93 63.91
CA GLY A 13 -49.30 -9.18 63.14
C GLY A 13 -48.75 -9.03 61.70
N VAL A 14 -48.72 -7.81 61.14
CA VAL A 14 -48.36 -7.59 59.71
C VAL A 14 -46.91 -7.12 59.54
N ALA A 15 -46.30 -6.56 60.60
CA ALA A 15 -44.92 -6.07 60.57
C ALA A 15 -43.90 -7.17 60.27
N LEU A 16 -44.09 -8.38 60.81
CA LEU A 16 -43.16 -9.50 60.63
C LEU A 16 -43.21 -10.07 59.20
N PRO A 17 -44.38 -10.34 58.59
CA PRO A 17 -44.48 -10.68 57.17
C PRO A 17 -43.93 -9.60 56.24
N MET A 18 -44.20 -8.31 56.50
CA MET A 18 -43.65 -7.20 55.70
C MET A 18 -42.13 -7.10 55.81
N ALA A 19 -41.56 -7.30 57.00
CA ALA A 19 -40.12 -7.33 57.20
C ALA A 19 -39.47 -8.54 56.51
N MET A 20 -40.12 -9.72 56.53
CA MET A 20 -39.65 -10.90 55.79
C MET A 20 -39.70 -10.68 54.27
N LEU A 21 -40.77 -10.09 53.75
CA LEU A 21 -40.87 -9.73 52.33
C LEU A 21 -39.80 -8.72 51.93
N ALA A 22 -39.58 -7.69 52.75
CA ALA A 22 -38.54 -6.70 52.52
C ALA A 22 -37.13 -7.33 52.55
N LEU A 23 -36.84 -8.22 53.51
CA LEU A 23 -35.58 -8.96 53.59
C LEU A 23 -35.37 -9.88 52.39
N LEU A 24 -36.44 -10.53 51.90
CA LEU A 24 -36.38 -11.41 50.74
C LEU A 24 -36.14 -10.63 49.44
N ILE A 25 -36.76 -9.45 49.31
CA ILE A 25 -36.49 -8.54 48.19
C ILE A 25 -35.04 -8.02 48.26
N LEU A 26 -34.56 -7.63 49.44
CA LEU A 26 -33.19 -7.16 49.65
C LEU A 26 -32.15 -8.24 49.35
N SER A 27 -32.38 -9.48 49.79
CA SER A 27 -31.45 -10.59 49.50
C SER A 27 -31.44 -10.95 48.01
N ALA A 28 -32.60 -10.94 47.34
CA ALA A 28 -32.67 -11.09 45.89
C ALA A 28 -31.92 -9.97 45.15
N LEU A 29 -32.02 -8.71 45.61
CA LEU A 29 -31.27 -7.58 45.05
C LEU A 29 -29.75 -7.75 45.21
N VAL A 30 -29.29 -8.17 46.40
CA VAL A 30 -27.86 -8.39 46.68
C VAL A 30 -27.29 -9.51 45.82
N VAL A 31 -28.02 -10.62 45.65
CA VAL A 31 -27.61 -11.70 44.75
C VAL A 31 -27.55 -11.20 43.30
N GLY A 32 -28.56 -10.43 42.87
CA GLY A 32 -28.58 -9.82 41.53
C GLY A 32 -27.37 -8.91 41.26
N PHE A 33 -27.04 -8.01 42.19
CA PHE A 33 -25.87 -7.15 42.06
C PHE A 33 -24.54 -7.91 42.15
N SER A 34 -24.46 -8.98 42.94
CA SER A 34 -23.27 -9.82 43.02
C SER A 34 -23.00 -10.56 41.69
N VAL A 35 -24.04 -11.04 41.02
CA VAL A 35 -23.91 -11.69 39.71
C VAL A 35 -23.51 -10.68 38.63
N LEU A 36 -24.09 -9.48 38.64
CA LEU A 36 -23.69 -8.40 37.74
C LEU A 36 -22.20 -8.03 37.93
N SER A 37 -21.78 -7.84 39.18
CA SER A 37 -20.38 -7.51 39.53
C SER A 37 -19.39 -8.60 39.13
N ALA A 38 -19.83 -9.86 38.99
CA ALA A 38 -18.96 -10.95 38.56
C ALA A 38 -18.64 -10.91 37.05
N THR A 39 -19.46 -10.24 36.23
CA THR A 39 -19.25 -10.16 34.79
C THR A 39 -18.37 -8.99 34.36
N GLU A 40 -18.37 -7.88 35.11
CA GLU A 40 -17.57 -6.68 34.80
C GLU A 40 -16.07 -6.94 34.67
N PRO A 41 -15.39 -7.72 35.55
CA PRO A 41 -13.96 -8.00 35.41
C PRO A 41 -13.65 -8.77 34.12
N THR A 42 -14.54 -9.66 33.70
CA THR A 42 -14.34 -10.43 32.46
C THR A 42 -14.51 -9.55 31.22
N ILE A 43 -15.50 -8.64 31.23
CA ILE A 43 -15.71 -7.68 30.14
C ILE A 43 -14.53 -6.71 30.05
N ALA A 44 -14.11 -6.14 31.19
CA ALA A 44 -12.98 -5.23 31.25
C ALA A 44 -11.69 -5.90 30.76
N SER A 45 -11.42 -7.14 31.18
CA SER A 45 -10.27 -7.92 30.71
C SER A 45 -10.34 -8.16 29.21
N ASN A 46 -11.49 -8.56 28.67
CA ASN A 46 -11.66 -8.79 27.23
C ASN A 46 -11.46 -7.49 26.42
N GLN A 47 -12.00 -6.36 26.90
CA GLN A 47 -11.81 -5.06 26.25
C GLN A 47 -10.34 -4.62 26.27
N LEU A 48 -9.65 -4.82 27.39
CA LEU A 48 -8.22 -4.55 27.51
C LEU A 48 -7.42 -5.40 26.51
N MET A 49 -7.69 -6.70 26.44
CA MET A 49 -7.00 -7.60 25.51
C MET A 49 -7.24 -7.22 24.05
N VAL A 50 -8.46 -6.79 23.70
CA VAL A 50 -8.78 -6.30 22.34
C VAL A 50 -8.02 -5.02 22.02
N ALA A 51 -7.96 -4.06 22.96
CA ALA A 51 -7.21 -2.83 22.79
C ALA A 51 -5.70 -3.09 22.65
N GLN A 52 -5.15 -3.99 23.46
CA GLN A 52 -3.76 -4.42 23.36
C GLN A 52 -3.47 -5.12 22.03
N ALA A 53 -4.35 -6.03 21.58
CA ALA A 53 -4.21 -6.72 20.31
C ALA A 53 -4.21 -5.74 19.12
N ARG A 54 -5.05 -4.70 19.19
CA ARG A 54 -5.05 -3.62 18.19
C ARG A 54 -3.74 -2.85 18.20
N SER A 55 -3.27 -2.44 19.37
CA SER A 55 -2.04 -1.67 19.51
C SER A 55 -0.81 -2.43 18.97
N VAL A 56 -0.69 -3.73 19.25
CA VAL A 56 0.40 -4.54 18.67
C VAL A 56 0.22 -4.79 17.17
N ALA A 57 -1.01 -4.84 16.65
CA ALA A 57 -1.25 -4.89 15.21
C ALA A 57 -0.80 -3.59 14.51
N GLU A 58 -1.10 -2.42 15.10
CA GLU A 58 -0.66 -1.11 14.62
C GLU A 58 0.88 -1.01 14.63
N ALA A 59 1.54 -1.53 15.67
CA ALA A 59 3.00 -1.62 15.70
C ALA A 59 3.58 -2.48 14.55
N GLY A 60 2.86 -3.55 14.16
CA GLY A 60 3.24 -4.37 13.02
C GLY A 60 3.13 -3.63 11.68
N VAL A 61 2.09 -2.81 11.52
CA VAL A 61 1.94 -1.92 10.36
C VAL A 61 3.10 -0.94 10.27
N GLU A 62 3.38 -0.21 11.34
CA GLU A 62 4.45 0.79 11.36
C GLU A 62 5.82 0.17 11.06
N ARG A 63 6.07 -1.04 11.59
CA ARG A 63 7.29 -1.78 11.29
C ARG A 63 7.39 -2.17 9.81
N ALA A 64 6.30 -2.58 9.17
CA ALA A 64 6.31 -2.88 7.73
C ALA A 64 6.53 -1.62 6.88
N ILE A 65 5.89 -0.50 7.24
CA ILE A 65 6.09 0.78 6.56
C ILE A 65 7.56 1.21 6.68
N TRP A 66 8.13 1.14 7.88
CA TRP A 66 9.56 1.41 8.08
C TRP A 66 10.43 0.51 7.20
N ALA A 67 10.14 -0.80 7.14
CA ALA A 67 10.94 -1.74 6.37
C ALA A 67 10.88 -1.49 4.86
N LEU A 68 9.70 -1.08 4.35
CA LEU A 68 9.51 -0.71 2.94
C LEU A 68 10.23 0.60 2.59
N ASN A 69 10.36 1.52 3.54
CA ASN A 69 11.12 2.75 3.38
C ASN A 69 12.64 2.58 3.55
N ASN A 70 13.10 1.40 4.02
CA ASN A 70 14.52 1.12 4.27
C ASN A 70 14.99 -0.15 3.52
N PRO A 71 14.84 -0.22 2.18
CA PRO A 71 15.09 -1.46 1.43
C PRO A 71 16.55 -1.95 1.45
N ALA A 72 17.51 -1.04 1.67
CA ALA A 72 18.93 -1.39 1.78
C ALA A 72 19.34 -1.90 3.18
N ASN A 73 18.45 -1.80 4.18
CA ASN A 73 18.73 -2.29 5.51
C ASN A 73 18.56 -3.82 5.58
N THR A 74 19.40 -4.51 6.36
CA THR A 74 19.30 -5.97 6.56
C THR A 74 17.96 -6.42 7.15
N SER A 75 17.27 -5.54 7.88
CA SER A 75 15.93 -5.75 8.43
C SER A 75 14.83 -5.05 7.62
N GLY A 76 15.16 -4.48 6.47
CA GLY A 76 14.23 -3.88 5.53
C GLY A 76 13.56 -4.90 4.62
N ILE A 77 12.64 -4.42 3.79
CA ILE A 77 12.06 -5.20 2.69
C ILE A 77 12.68 -4.68 1.39
N PRO A 78 13.37 -5.53 0.61
CA PRO A 78 13.96 -5.10 -0.65
C PRO A 78 12.87 -4.67 -1.63
N ALA A 79 13.20 -3.70 -2.49
CA ALA A 79 12.29 -3.17 -3.50
C ALA A 79 11.79 -4.26 -4.46
N THR A 80 12.69 -5.18 -4.81
CA THR A 80 12.47 -6.33 -5.70
C THR A 80 12.88 -7.64 -5.01
N GLY A 81 12.35 -8.76 -5.49
CA GLY A 81 12.63 -10.08 -4.94
C GLY A 81 11.59 -10.57 -3.93
N SER A 82 11.97 -11.59 -3.15
CA SER A 82 11.08 -12.21 -2.17
C SER A 82 10.98 -11.39 -0.89
N ILE A 83 9.79 -11.37 -0.30
CA ILE A 83 9.56 -10.73 0.99
C ILE A 83 10.24 -11.56 2.09
N PRO A 84 11.21 -11.01 2.84
CA PRO A 84 11.95 -11.75 3.85
C PRO A 84 11.12 -11.98 5.11
N ALA A 85 11.52 -12.95 5.92
CA ALA A 85 11.03 -13.03 7.30
C ALA A 85 11.50 -11.79 8.09
N PRO A 86 10.68 -11.24 9.00
CA PRO A 86 9.39 -11.74 9.46
C PRO A 86 8.19 -11.29 8.60
N TYR A 87 8.39 -10.46 7.58
CA TYR A 87 7.35 -9.79 6.79
C TYR A 87 6.58 -10.71 5.83
N ASN A 88 6.99 -11.97 5.68
CA ASN A 88 6.24 -13.00 4.97
C ASN A 88 5.19 -13.71 5.85
N GLY A 89 4.92 -13.20 7.06
CA GLY A 89 3.96 -13.78 8.01
C GLY A 89 4.45 -15.03 8.75
N SER A 90 5.66 -15.53 8.45
CA SER A 90 6.18 -16.79 9.00
C SER A 90 6.52 -16.73 10.49
N GLN A 91 6.84 -15.55 11.02
CA GLN A 91 7.29 -15.36 12.39
C GLN A 91 6.35 -14.44 13.18
N LEU A 92 6.05 -14.83 14.42
CA LEU A 92 5.44 -13.94 15.41
C LEU A 92 6.53 -13.06 16.02
N ILE A 93 6.35 -11.75 15.96
CA ILE A 93 7.22 -10.80 16.64
C ILE A 93 6.58 -10.48 18.00
N LEU A 94 7.25 -10.85 19.08
CA LEU A 94 6.80 -10.54 20.43
C LEU A 94 7.13 -9.09 20.78
N VAL A 95 6.17 -8.42 21.43
CA VAL A 95 6.30 -7.08 21.97
C VAL A 95 6.41 -7.22 23.48
N SER A 96 7.53 -6.78 24.05
CA SER A 96 7.76 -6.82 25.49
C SER A 96 8.11 -5.43 26.02
N ASN A 97 7.71 -5.15 27.26
CA ASN A 97 8.10 -3.96 27.99
C ASN A 97 8.55 -4.37 29.40
N GLY A 98 9.74 -3.94 29.82
CA GLY A 98 10.29 -4.30 31.13
C GLY A 98 10.38 -5.81 31.39
N GLY A 99 10.60 -6.63 30.35
CA GLY A 99 10.68 -8.10 30.44
C GLY A 99 9.32 -8.81 30.48
N SER A 100 8.20 -8.09 30.48
CA SER A 100 6.85 -8.66 30.42
C SER A 100 6.33 -8.70 28.97
N ASN A 101 5.79 -9.83 28.54
CA ASN A 101 5.21 -9.98 27.20
C ASN A 101 3.84 -9.27 27.15
N LEU A 102 3.70 -8.29 26.26
CA LEU A 102 2.47 -7.53 26.05
C LEU A 102 1.60 -8.15 24.94
N GLY A 103 2.15 -9.08 24.16
CA GLY A 103 1.51 -9.63 22.97
C GLY A 103 2.52 -9.88 21.87
N GLY A 104 2.03 -10.21 20.68
CA GLY A 104 2.87 -10.24 19.49
C GLY A 104 2.06 -9.97 18.24
N PHE A 105 2.75 -9.75 17.13
CA PHE A 105 2.09 -9.57 15.84
C PHE A 105 2.76 -10.42 14.77
N ARG A 106 1.95 -10.84 13.80
CA ARG A 106 2.41 -11.36 12.51
C ARG A 106 2.12 -10.31 11.47
N VAL A 107 3.08 -10.07 10.58
CA VAL A 107 2.91 -9.13 9.48
C VAL A 107 3.22 -9.86 8.18
N THR A 108 2.27 -9.77 7.27
CA THR A 108 2.40 -10.25 5.90
C THR A 108 2.38 -9.05 4.98
N VAL A 109 3.47 -8.85 4.24
CA VAL A 109 3.56 -7.87 3.17
C VAL A 109 3.49 -8.62 1.84
N ALA A 110 2.61 -8.18 0.95
CA ALA A 110 2.40 -8.80 -0.34
C ALA A 110 2.48 -7.75 -1.46
N ALA A 111 3.21 -8.10 -2.52
CA ALA A 111 3.12 -7.48 -3.84
C ALA A 111 2.21 -8.32 -4.76
N ALA A 112 1.85 -7.80 -5.93
CA ALA A 112 1.04 -8.53 -6.91
C ALA A 112 1.62 -9.90 -7.33
N THR A 113 2.93 -10.07 -7.21
CA THR A 113 3.68 -11.30 -7.53
C THR A 113 3.85 -12.25 -6.34
N THR A 114 3.38 -11.89 -5.14
CA THR A 114 3.56 -12.70 -3.93
C THR A 114 2.71 -13.98 -3.99
N SER A 115 3.31 -15.11 -3.62
CA SER A 115 2.64 -16.41 -3.55
C SER A 115 2.99 -17.14 -2.24
N PRO A 116 1.99 -17.65 -1.48
CA PRO A 116 0.55 -17.48 -1.71
C PRO A 116 0.12 -16.02 -1.46
N TYR A 117 -0.76 -15.50 -2.32
CA TYR A 117 -1.28 -14.15 -2.18
C TYR A 117 -2.33 -14.09 -1.04
N PRO A 118 -2.23 -13.16 -0.07
CA PRO A 118 -3.16 -13.12 1.05
C PRO A 118 -4.59 -12.78 0.58
N PRO A 119 -5.62 -13.55 1.01
CA PRO A 119 -7.00 -13.32 0.58
C PRO A 119 -7.59 -12.01 1.10
N GLU A 120 -7.00 -11.42 2.15
CA GLU A 120 -7.39 -10.10 2.65
C GLU A 120 -6.96 -8.94 1.76
N CYS A 121 -6.00 -9.16 0.87
CA CYS A 121 -5.48 -8.13 0.02
C CYS A 121 -6.40 -7.90 -1.19
N PRO A 122 -6.41 -6.69 -1.78
CA PRO A 122 -7.15 -6.41 -3.02
C PRO A 122 -6.78 -7.40 -4.13
N ALA A 123 -7.65 -7.59 -5.12
CA ALA A 123 -7.34 -8.48 -6.25
C ALA A 123 -6.00 -8.07 -6.91
N VAL A 124 -5.17 -9.04 -7.28
CA VAL A 124 -3.84 -8.79 -7.89
C VAL A 124 -3.91 -7.90 -9.14
N SER A 125 -5.01 -7.97 -9.90
CA SER A 125 -5.27 -7.13 -11.07
C SER A 125 -5.48 -5.64 -10.74
N SER A 126 -5.75 -5.32 -9.48
CA SER A 126 -5.96 -3.95 -8.99
C SER A 126 -4.74 -3.36 -8.28
N MET A 127 -3.64 -4.12 -8.20
CA MET A 127 -2.39 -3.68 -7.61
C MET A 127 -1.45 -3.13 -8.69
N SER A 128 -0.97 -1.91 -8.49
CA SER A 128 0.17 -1.39 -9.23
C SER A 128 1.46 -2.15 -8.85
N ARG A 129 2.48 -2.12 -9.72
CA ARG A 129 3.84 -2.61 -9.42
C ARG A 129 4.42 -2.00 -8.15
N GLY A 130 4.08 -0.74 -7.89
CA GLY A 130 4.49 -0.02 -6.69
C GLY A 130 3.64 -0.25 -5.45
N ASP A 131 2.53 -0.99 -5.57
CA ASP A 131 1.65 -1.24 -4.44
C ASP A 131 2.18 -2.38 -3.57
N ARG A 132 1.98 -2.24 -2.26
CA ARG A 132 2.17 -3.30 -1.27
C ARG A 132 0.93 -3.37 -0.39
N CYS A 133 0.40 -4.58 -0.24
CA CYS A 133 -0.60 -4.87 0.75
C CYS A 133 0.09 -5.29 2.05
N ILE A 134 -0.27 -4.69 3.16
CA ILE A 134 0.21 -5.06 4.50
C ILE A 134 -0.98 -5.61 5.27
N VAL A 135 -0.83 -6.83 5.78
CA VAL A 135 -1.77 -7.49 6.69
C VAL A 135 -1.04 -7.71 8.01
N ALA A 136 -1.41 -6.95 9.04
CA ALA A 136 -0.86 -7.09 10.38
C ALA A 136 -1.93 -7.72 11.29
N VAL A 137 -1.60 -8.84 11.93
CA VAL A 137 -2.46 -9.50 12.92
C VAL A 137 -1.78 -9.46 14.27
N GLY A 138 -2.33 -8.64 15.17
CA GLY A 138 -1.92 -8.57 16.56
C GLY A 138 -2.63 -9.62 17.41
N TRP A 139 -1.91 -10.20 18.35
CA TRP A 139 -2.33 -11.27 19.23
C TRP A 139 -1.98 -10.96 20.68
N VAL A 140 -2.92 -11.22 21.58
CA VAL A 140 -2.72 -11.13 23.03
C VAL A 140 -3.25 -12.41 23.68
N PRO A 141 -2.45 -13.13 24.48
CA PRO A 141 -1.02 -12.87 24.76
C PRO A 141 -0.07 -13.34 23.64
N ASN A 142 -0.49 -14.28 22.79
CA ASN A 142 0.21 -14.72 21.57
C ASN A 142 -0.76 -15.54 20.69
N ASP A 143 -0.26 -16.09 19.57
CA ASP A 143 -1.03 -16.84 18.59
C ASP A 143 -1.14 -18.35 18.89
N THR A 144 -0.45 -18.84 19.92
CA THR A 144 -0.40 -20.27 20.29
C THR A 144 -1.23 -20.65 21.51
N THR A 145 -1.63 -19.69 22.36
CA THR A 145 -2.38 -19.96 23.59
C THR A 145 -3.80 -20.47 23.32
N SER A 146 -4.23 -21.47 24.11
CA SER A 146 -5.53 -22.15 24.01
C SER A 146 -6.64 -21.53 24.87
N SER A 147 -6.36 -20.48 25.65
CA SER A 147 -7.29 -19.80 26.56
C SER A 147 -6.98 -18.30 26.60
N PRO A 148 -7.93 -17.48 27.12
CA PRO A 148 -8.54 -16.37 26.40
C PRO A 148 -7.52 -15.58 25.58
N LYS A 149 -7.82 -15.45 24.29
CA LYS A 149 -7.00 -14.73 23.33
C LYS A 149 -7.82 -13.68 22.61
N ALA A 150 -7.22 -12.53 22.38
CA ALA A 150 -7.75 -11.52 21.49
C ALA A 150 -6.84 -11.42 20.27
N HIS A 151 -7.45 -11.19 19.10
CA HIS A 151 -6.70 -10.81 17.92
C HIS A 151 -7.37 -9.64 17.22
N GLN A 152 -6.54 -8.81 16.58
CA GLN A 152 -6.99 -7.70 15.77
C GLN A 152 -6.19 -7.71 14.47
N LYS A 153 -6.90 -7.53 13.36
CA LYS A 153 -6.31 -7.55 12.02
C LYS A 153 -6.47 -6.18 11.39
N ILE A 154 -5.36 -5.64 10.89
CA ILE A 154 -5.31 -4.39 10.14
C ILE A 154 -4.77 -4.73 8.75
N THR A 155 -5.54 -4.35 7.74
CA THR A 155 -5.15 -4.50 6.33
C THR A 155 -5.11 -3.13 5.70
N LEU A 156 -4.03 -2.86 4.96
CA LEU A 156 -3.85 -1.60 4.26
C LEU A 156 -3.09 -1.82 2.95
N ARG A 157 -3.33 -0.92 1.99
CA ARG A 157 -2.58 -0.84 0.75
C ARG A 157 -1.75 0.44 0.80
N ILE A 158 -0.45 0.31 0.65
CA ILE A 158 0.44 1.45 0.41
C ILE A 158 0.92 1.43 -1.03
N SER A 159 1.15 2.61 -1.59
CA SER A 159 1.69 2.79 -2.92
C SER A 159 3.03 3.52 -2.85
N ASN A 160 4.05 2.95 -3.49
CA ASN A 160 5.31 3.64 -3.74
C ASN A 160 5.42 3.94 -5.24
N PRO A 161 5.20 5.19 -5.68
CA PRO A 161 5.22 5.54 -7.10
C PRO A 161 6.60 5.34 -7.74
N GLN A 162 7.70 5.36 -6.98
CA GLN A 162 9.03 5.15 -7.53
C GLN A 162 9.23 3.71 -8.05
N LEU A 163 8.53 2.75 -7.45
CA LEU A 163 8.58 1.33 -7.85
C LEU A 163 7.70 1.04 -9.08
N VAL A 164 6.93 2.01 -9.57
CA VAL A 164 6.13 1.87 -10.80
C VAL A 164 7.01 1.89 -12.03
N PHE A 165 8.12 2.64 -11.97
CA PHE A 165 9.09 2.74 -13.06
C PHE A 165 10.03 1.55 -13.02
N ALA A 166 9.69 0.50 -13.76
CA ALA A 166 10.55 -0.66 -13.95
C ALA A 166 11.57 -0.37 -15.05
N ASP A 167 12.85 -0.46 -14.71
CA ASP A 167 14.03 -0.55 -15.58
C ASP A 167 13.77 -0.15 -17.05
N PRO A 168 13.56 1.15 -17.34
CA PRO A 168 13.17 1.57 -18.68
C PRO A 168 14.30 1.27 -19.68
N PRO A 169 13.98 0.69 -20.85
CA PRO A 169 14.99 0.27 -21.83
C PRO A 169 15.64 1.44 -22.58
N ALA A 170 15.03 2.63 -22.52
CA ALA A 170 15.46 3.83 -23.24
C ALA A 170 15.17 5.10 -22.43
N ALA A 171 15.88 6.20 -22.74
CA ALA A 171 15.53 7.52 -22.19
C ALA A 171 14.16 8.02 -22.67
N LEU A 172 13.80 7.72 -23.92
CA LEU A 172 12.48 8.02 -24.48
C LEU A 172 11.88 6.78 -25.14
N SER A 173 10.78 6.27 -24.58
CA SER A 173 10.08 5.09 -25.10
C SER A 173 8.68 5.49 -25.61
N VAL A 174 8.37 5.17 -26.86
CA VAL A 174 7.11 5.53 -27.51
C VAL A 174 6.43 4.31 -28.13
N ARG A 175 5.20 4.03 -27.71
CA ARG A 175 4.35 3.01 -28.34
C ARG A 175 3.67 3.57 -29.59
N GLY A 176 4.45 3.80 -30.63
CA GLY A 176 3.98 4.39 -31.89
C GLY A 176 5.14 4.93 -32.72
N GLU A 177 4.82 5.90 -33.57
CA GLU A 177 5.81 6.66 -34.33
C GLU A 177 6.37 7.81 -33.48
N LEU A 178 7.64 8.14 -33.70
CA LEU A 178 8.32 9.25 -33.06
C LEU A 178 8.85 10.21 -34.12
N GLN A 179 8.52 11.49 -33.98
CA GLN A 179 9.10 12.55 -34.78
C GLN A 179 9.82 13.50 -33.83
N MET A 180 11.11 13.73 -34.07
CA MET A 180 11.94 14.62 -33.28
C MET A 180 12.58 15.67 -34.18
N GLY A 181 12.67 16.91 -33.71
CA GLY A 181 13.26 18.00 -34.50
C GLY A 181 13.78 19.15 -33.65
N GLY A 182 14.28 20.18 -34.34
CA GLY A 182 14.81 21.38 -33.70
C GLY A 182 16.16 21.14 -33.04
N ASN A 183 16.29 21.56 -31.78
CA ASN A 183 17.49 21.40 -30.93
C ASN A 183 17.27 20.38 -29.80
N SER A 184 16.46 19.35 -30.07
CA SER A 184 16.10 18.33 -29.08
C SER A 184 17.30 17.45 -28.74
N LEU A 185 17.49 17.16 -27.45
CA LEU A 185 18.53 16.25 -26.95
C LEU A 185 17.86 15.12 -26.15
N VAL A 186 18.16 13.87 -26.53
CA VAL A 186 17.87 12.68 -25.73
C VAL A 186 19.19 11.98 -25.48
N ASP A 187 19.61 11.91 -24.22
CA ASP A 187 20.89 11.29 -23.85
C ASP A 187 20.68 10.36 -22.66
N SER A 188 20.95 9.07 -22.86
CA SER A 188 20.87 8.05 -21.81
C SER A 188 22.24 7.54 -21.35
N ARG A 189 23.35 8.07 -21.87
CA ARG A 189 24.72 7.58 -21.60
C ARG A 189 25.12 7.67 -20.13
N THR A 190 24.62 8.69 -19.42
CA THR A 190 24.94 8.91 -18.02
C THR A 190 24.05 8.13 -17.05
N ASP A 191 22.98 7.50 -17.53
CA ASP A 191 21.99 6.83 -16.69
C ASP A 191 22.09 5.30 -16.80
N THR A 192 22.96 4.72 -15.97
CA THR A 192 23.16 3.26 -15.87
C THR A 192 22.35 2.64 -14.72
N SER A 193 21.37 3.36 -14.15
CA SER A 193 20.65 2.93 -12.94
C SER A 193 19.96 1.57 -13.06
N CYS A 194 19.63 1.16 -14.29
CA CYS A 194 19.03 -0.13 -14.61
C CYS A 194 19.68 -0.80 -15.83
N GLY A 195 21.00 -0.63 -15.97
CA GLY A 195 21.77 -1.13 -17.12
C GLY A 195 21.86 -0.11 -18.26
N ASN A 196 22.48 -0.54 -19.36
CA ASN A 196 22.67 0.31 -20.53
C ASN A 196 21.33 0.50 -21.26
N LYS A 197 21.02 1.76 -21.56
CA LYS A 197 19.78 2.17 -22.23
C LYS A 197 20.08 2.61 -23.65
N VAL A 198 19.12 2.43 -24.55
CA VAL A 198 19.15 3.14 -25.84
C VAL A 198 18.70 4.60 -25.63
N GLY A 199 18.90 5.47 -26.61
CA GLY A 199 18.39 6.83 -26.54
C GLY A 199 16.86 6.82 -26.69
N THR A 200 16.38 6.29 -27.81
CA THR A 200 14.95 6.17 -28.12
C THR A 200 14.53 4.75 -28.49
N LEU A 201 13.33 4.35 -28.08
CA LEU A 201 12.74 3.05 -28.42
C LEU A 201 11.31 3.23 -28.92
N THR A 202 11.01 2.77 -30.14
CA THR A 202 9.69 2.93 -30.76
C THR A 202 9.14 1.66 -31.39
N THR A 203 7.82 1.44 -31.29
CA THR A 203 7.15 0.35 -32.03
C THR A 203 6.90 0.70 -33.50
N GLY A 204 6.87 1.98 -33.85
CA GLY A 204 6.78 2.49 -35.22
C GLY A 204 8.10 3.09 -35.72
N ASN A 205 8.03 3.86 -36.80
CA ASN A 205 9.19 4.56 -37.36
C ASN A 205 9.63 5.74 -36.46
N THR A 206 10.92 6.06 -36.48
CA THR A 206 11.47 7.28 -35.89
C THR A 206 11.97 8.20 -37.01
N ASP A 207 11.46 9.44 -37.06
CA ASP A 207 11.87 10.48 -38.00
C ASP A 207 12.63 11.59 -37.26
N ILE A 208 13.90 11.80 -37.62
CA ILE A 208 14.80 12.80 -37.03
C ILE A 208 14.93 13.95 -38.01
N GLN A 209 14.37 15.10 -37.65
CA GLN A 209 14.26 16.27 -38.49
C GLN A 209 15.36 17.29 -38.17
N GLY A 210 16.24 17.50 -39.14
CA GLY A 210 17.34 18.47 -39.06
C GLY A 210 18.57 17.96 -38.32
N ASN A 211 19.67 18.70 -38.45
CA ASN A 211 21.00 18.28 -37.97
C ASN A 211 21.30 18.63 -36.50
N ALA A 212 20.37 19.33 -35.83
CA ALA A 212 20.54 19.80 -34.45
C ALA A 212 19.78 18.93 -33.42
N THR A 213 19.13 17.85 -33.88
CA THR A 213 18.55 16.83 -33.00
C THR A 213 19.59 15.77 -32.70
N ASP A 214 19.82 15.53 -31.41
CA ASP A 214 20.85 14.63 -30.92
C ASP A 214 20.24 13.55 -30.03
N ILE A 215 20.42 12.29 -30.43
CA ILE A 215 20.00 11.10 -29.69
C ILE A 215 21.24 10.27 -29.40
N TRP A 216 21.43 9.93 -28.13
CA TRP A 216 22.56 9.16 -27.62
C TRP A 216 22.08 8.02 -26.72
N GLY A 217 22.59 6.82 -26.97
CA GLY A 217 22.41 5.61 -26.19
C GLY A 217 23.71 5.16 -25.51
N ALA A 218 23.59 4.41 -24.42
CA ALA A 218 24.70 3.69 -23.80
C ALA A 218 24.86 2.25 -24.35
N ALA A 219 23.95 1.81 -25.21
CA ALA A 219 23.76 0.40 -25.56
C ALA A 219 24.80 -0.15 -26.54
N ASP A 220 25.28 0.66 -27.49
CA ASP A 220 26.30 0.30 -28.48
C ASP A 220 27.74 0.57 -28.01
N GLY A 221 27.89 1.37 -26.95
CA GLY A 221 29.18 1.69 -26.33
C GLY A 221 30.07 2.61 -27.16
N ASN A 222 29.49 3.40 -28.05
CA ASN A 222 30.24 4.36 -28.88
C ASN A 222 29.73 5.81 -28.68
N ASP A 223 30.40 6.77 -29.33
CA ASP A 223 30.04 8.20 -29.31
C ASP A 223 29.65 8.71 -30.71
N ILE A 224 28.91 7.90 -31.47
CA ILE A 224 28.29 8.31 -32.73
C ILE A 224 26.80 8.50 -32.45
N ARG A 225 26.30 9.72 -32.69
CA ARG A 225 24.88 10.06 -32.45
C ARG A 225 23.97 9.62 -33.59
N ASN A 226 22.70 9.45 -33.25
CA ASN A 226 21.59 9.17 -34.16
C ASN A 226 21.79 7.88 -34.98
N GLU A 227 22.53 6.91 -34.44
CA GLU A 227 22.66 5.60 -35.08
C GLU A 227 21.35 4.82 -34.96
N VAL A 228 20.86 4.32 -36.10
CA VAL A 228 19.57 3.67 -36.18
C VAL A 228 19.72 2.15 -36.18
N THR A 229 18.89 1.49 -35.39
CA THR A 229 18.65 0.06 -35.40
C THR A 229 17.18 -0.19 -35.74
N ASP A 230 16.93 -0.93 -36.81
CA ASP A 230 15.60 -1.42 -37.13
C ASP A 230 15.40 -2.80 -36.49
N ALA A 231 14.45 -2.92 -35.56
CA ALA A 231 14.15 -4.18 -34.88
C ALA A 231 13.32 -5.13 -35.74
N GLY A 232 12.78 -4.70 -36.89
CA GLY A 232 12.09 -5.57 -37.84
C GLY A 232 10.87 -6.31 -37.26
N ASN A 233 10.12 -5.68 -36.36
CA ASN A 233 9.04 -6.28 -35.57
C ASN A 233 9.51 -7.44 -34.66
N GLY A 234 10.76 -7.37 -34.20
CA GLY A 234 11.38 -8.28 -33.24
C GLY A 234 11.66 -7.63 -31.88
N PRO A 235 12.41 -8.32 -30.99
CA PRO A 235 12.86 -7.77 -29.72
C PRO A 235 13.99 -6.74 -29.89
N ILE A 236 14.38 -6.07 -28.80
CA ILE A 236 15.52 -5.16 -28.79
C ILE A 236 16.81 -5.95 -29.11
N PRO A 237 17.55 -5.60 -30.18
CA PRO A 237 18.81 -6.27 -30.47
C PRO A 237 19.86 -6.02 -29.38
N ALA A 238 20.71 -7.02 -29.11
CA ALA A 238 21.72 -6.94 -28.04
C ALA A 238 22.75 -5.81 -28.25
N ASN A 239 23.00 -5.43 -29.50
CA ASN A 239 23.88 -4.32 -29.89
C ASN A 239 23.07 -3.20 -30.54
N ALA A 240 21.91 -2.88 -29.95
CA ALA A 240 21.09 -1.79 -30.42
C ALA A 240 21.86 -0.46 -30.32
N HIS A 241 21.79 0.30 -31.40
CA HIS A 241 22.29 1.67 -31.46
C HIS A 241 21.38 2.65 -30.68
N ASP A 242 21.71 3.94 -30.72
CA ASP A 242 20.94 5.05 -30.10
C ASP A 242 19.43 4.98 -30.33
N VAL A 243 19.01 4.70 -31.57
CA VAL A 243 17.63 4.80 -32.03
C VAL A 243 17.12 3.43 -32.44
N VAL A 244 16.22 2.85 -31.67
CA VAL A 244 15.55 1.58 -32.02
C VAL A 244 14.15 1.87 -32.53
N LYS A 245 13.86 1.42 -33.75
CA LYS A 245 12.54 1.56 -34.40
C LYS A 245 11.92 0.22 -34.78
N ASN A 246 10.62 0.24 -35.09
CA ASN A 246 9.85 -0.93 -35.51
C ASN A 246 9.94 -2.11 -34.53
N LEU A 247 9.97 -1.84 -33.23
CA LEU A 247 9.96 -2.88 -32.19
C LEU A 247 8.62 -3.63 -32.18
N ALA A 248 8.66 -4.95 -31.93
CA ALA A 248 7.44 -5.71 -31.67
C ALA A 248 6.65 -5.11 -30.49
N THR A 249 5.34 -4.94 -30.66
CA THR A 249 4.46 -4.44 -29.58
C THR A 249 4.56 -5.33 -28.33
N ALA A 250 4.64 -6.65 -28.50
CA ALA A 250 4.79 -7.58 -27.38
C ALA A 250 6.12 -7.42 -26.62
N SER A 251 7.18 -6.92 -27.27
CA SER A 251 8.44 -6.58 -26.61
C SER A 251 8.35 -5.24 -25.89
N PHE A 252 7.66 -4.26 -26.47
CA PHE A 252 7.39 -2.97 -25.80
C PHE A 252 6.51 -3.14 -24.55
N ASP A 253 5.47 -3.96 -24.64
CA ASP A 253 4.43 -4.12 -23.62
C ASP A 253 4.98 -4.70 -22.29
N GLN A 254 6.20 -5.26 -22.28
CA GLN A 254 6.91 -5.67 -21.07
C GLN A 254 7.22 -4.47 -20.15
N PHE A 255 7.48 -3.32 -20.77
CA PHE A 255 7.81 -2.05 -20.11
C PHE A 255 6.59 -1.13 -19.97
N ALA A 256 5.46 -1.46 -20.62
CA ALA A 256 4.26 -0.68 -20.53
C ALA A 256 3.70 -0.65 -19.10
N LEU A 257 3.22 0.53 -18.71
CA LEU A 257 2.49 0.70 -17.46
C LEU A 257 1.12 0.01 -17.59
N THR A 258 0.75 -0.76 -16.56
CA THR A 258 -0.59 -1.35 -16.50
C THR A 258 -1.64 -0.28 -16.18
N ASP A 259 -2.92 -0.60 -16.37
CA ASP A 259 -4.00 0.28 -15.95
C ASP A 259 -3.94 0.62 -14.45
N ALA A 260 -3.54 -0.33 -13.61
CA ALA A 260 -3.36 -0.12 -12.18
C ALA A 260 -2.21 0.87 -11.89
N ASP A 261 -1.10 0.78 -12.65
CA ASP A 261 0.02 1.72 -12.55
C ASP A 261 -0.40 3.14 -12.94
N ILE A 262 -1.07 3.29 -14.10
CA ILE A 262 -1.56 4.59 -14.57
C ILE A 262 -2.54 5.20 -13.55
N ASN A 263 -3.44 4.40 -13.00
CA ASN A 263 -4.38 4.84 -11.95
C ASN A 263 -3.65 5.27 -10.67
N ALA A 264 -2.61 4.55 -10.25
CA ALA A 264 -1.82 4.91 -9.07
C ALA A 264 -1.07 6.23 -9.28
N LEU A 265 -0.42 6.41 -10.43
CA LEU A 265 0.28 7.66 -10.78
C LEU A 265 -0.70 8.84 -10.89
N ARG A 266 -1.88 8.62 -11.49
CA ARG A 266 -2.96 9.62 -11.55
C ARG A 266 -3.39 10.06 -10.15
N LEU A 267 -3.63 9.12 -9.24
CA LEU A 267 -4.03 9.42 -7.87
C LEU A 267 -2.93 10.19 -7.12
N TYR A 268 -1.66 9.79 -7.32
CA TYR A 268 -0.52 10.49 -6.74
C TYR A 268 -0.43 11.94 -7.24
N ALA A 269 -0.55 12.17 -8.55
CA ALA A 269 -0.52 13.51 -9.14
C ALA A 269 -1.67 14.39 -8.64
N LYS A 270 -2.89 13.83 -8.51
CA LYS A 270 -4.04 14.55 -7.95
C LYS A 270 -3.79 14.99 -6.51
N ALA A 271 -3.19 14.12 -5.68
CA ALA A 271 -2.86 14.45 -4.30
C ALA A 271 -1.80 15.56 -4.17
N HIS A 272 -0.94 15.74 -5.18
CA HIS A 272 0.13 16.74 -5.20
C HIS A 272 -0.18 17.96 -6.08
N GLY A 273 -1.38 18.04 -6.67
CA GLY A 273 -1.76 19.17 -7.52
C GLY A 273 -1.05 19.23 -8.87
N THR A 274 -0.43 18.13 -9.32
CA THR A 274 0.31 18.02 -10.59
C THR A 274 -0.45 17.21 -11.65
N TYR A 275 -1.75 17.01 -11.45
CA TYR A 275 -2.66 16.41 -12.41
C TYR A 275 -3.20 17.46 -13.37
N LEU A 276 -2.97 17.27 -14.66
CA LEU A 276 -3.44 18.10 -15.75
C LEU A 276 -4.26 17.25 -16.72
N GLN A 277 -5.17 17.86 -17.46
CA GLN A 277 -6.06 17.14 -18.37
C GLN A 277 -6.21 17.90 -19.69
N GLY A 278 -6.22 17.14 -20.80
CA GLY A 278 -6.36 17.70 -22.13
C GLY A 278 -5.07 18.33 -22.65
N SER A 279 -5.19 19.40 -23.44
CA SER A 279 -4.03 20.06 -24.03
C SER A 279 -3.33 20.93 -22.99
N VAL A 280 -2.03 20.68 -22.78
CA VAL A 280 -1.16 21.42 -21.87
C VAL A 280 0.05 21.88 -22.65
N SER A 281 0.40 23.16 -22.53
CA SER A 281 1.63 23.73 -23.10
C SER A 281 2.56 24.15 -21.98
N PHE A 282 3.82 23.73 -22.05
CA PHE A 282 4.87 24.20 -21.15
C PHE A 282 5.83 25.10 -21.92
N ASP A 283 6.14 26.26 -21.34
CA ASP A 283 7.03 27.27 -21.90
C ASP A 283 7.77 28.03 -20.80
N ALA A 284 8.47 29.12 -21.15
CA ALA A 284 9.21 29.94 -20.19
C ALA A 284 8.33 30.59 -19.10
N SER A 285 7.03 30.76 -19.37
CA SER A 285 6.04 31.31 -18.43
C SER A 285 5.24 30.24 -17.69
N ASN A 286 5.15 29.03 -18.24
CA ASN A 286 4.54 27.85 -17.64
C ASN A 286 5.53 26.68 -17.65
N THR A 287 6.48 26.69 -16.72
CA THR A 287 7.51 25.65 -16.64
C THR A 287 6.95 24.35 -16.09
N ILE A 288 7.48 23.21 -16.52
CA ILE A 288 7.14 21.90 -15.97
C ILE A 288 7.52 21.87 -14.47
N PRO A 289 6.57 21.61 -13.55
CA PRO A 289 6.88 21.46 -12.14
C PRO A 289 7.85 20.31 -11.87
N ASN A 290 8.72 20.46 -10.88
CA ASN A 290 9.60 19.37 -10.44
C ASN A 290 8.78 18.20 -9.90
N GLY A 291 9.14 16.98 -10.31
CA GLY A 291 8.52 15.74 -9.83
C GLY A 291 7.59 15.09 -10.86
N LEU A 292 6.63 14.32 -10.39
CA LEU A 292 5.68 13.62 -11.25
C LEU A 292 4.56 14.57 -11.69
N VAL A 293 4.46 14.79 -13.01
CA VAL A 293 3.35 15.50 -13.66
C VAL A 293 2.56 14.49 -14.48
N PHE A 294 1.25 14.41 -14.25
CA PHE A 294 0.38 13.48 -14.96
C PHE A 294 -0.55 14.26 -15.88
N ILE A 295 -0.42 14.06 -17.18
CA ILE A 295 -1.25 14.69 -18.21
C ILE A 295 -2.21 13.64 -18.75
N ASP A 296 -3.48 13.79 -18.44
CA ASP A 296 -4.52 12.84 -18.81
C ASP A 296 -5.23 13.20 -20.12
N THR A 297 -5.87 12.21 -20.71
CA THR A 297 -6.76 12.38 -21.85
C THR A 297 -7.97 13.25 -21.48
N VAL A 298 -8.62 13.85 -22.48
CA VAL A 298 -9.84 14.63 -22.28
C VAL A 298 -10.95 13.80 -21.61
N SER A 299 -11.00 12.48 -21.89
CA SER A 299 -11.96 11.57 -21.26
C SER A 299 -11.56 11.13 -19.84
N GLY A 300 -10.29 11.25 -19.46
CA GLY A 300 -9.77 10.75 -18.18
C GLY A 300 -9.67 9.22 -18.11
N THR A 301 -9.83 8.54 -19.25
CA THR A 301 -9.70 7.08 -19.38
C THR A 301 -8.28 6.72 -19.75
N ASN A 302 -7.80 5.58 -19.23
CA ASN A 302 -6.50 5.05 -19.64
C ASN A 302 -6.51 4.73 -21.14
N VAL A 303 -5.38 5.00 -21.80
CA VAL A 303 -5.16 4.65 -23.20
C VAL A 303 -4.65 3.21 -23.23
N THR A 304 -5.40 2.32 -23.87
CA THR A 304 -5.09 0.88 -24.03
C THR A 304 -4.37 0.59 -25.33
#